data_AF-A0A2T0Q9B2-F1
#
_entry.id   AF-A0A2T0Q9B2-F1
#
_cell.length_a   1.000
_cell.length_b   1.000
_cell.length_c   1.000
_cell.angle_alpha   90.00
_cell.angle_beta   90.00
_cell.angle_gamma   90.00
#
_symmetry.space_group_name_H-M   'P 1'
#
loop_
_entity.id
_entity.type
_entity.pdbx_description
1 polymer ?
#
loop_
_entity_poly.entity_id
_entity_poly.type
_entity_poly.pdbx_seq_one_letter_code
_entity_poly.pdbx_strand_id
1 'polypeptide(L)'
;MTEVRLADPVRHEVDLVVEPRLHGWAPAEPDDADWMGEEQERTRYQDLPPAEERVDEPPQVRLPGRLSVGGPVVRRLTAQEAAGETDWAAFLAEEAERSEYFLLHLVLSFRPDRRSPPGGEPFADAAVGVLLHSPDAGPGEQPVAWSITPKSRSGPRTGEPARVVLNAKLVFVESTLEFSPGGGGAALTVVGMGERQSDPEWRFTARPEHPLVGDEHVAVVVKAPRGRALRASVQVSASVRRRRLGLVPVRAELPGLVRSADLRALAAGPVG
;
A
#
# COMPACT_ATOMS: atom_id res chain seq x y z
N MET A 1 -23.23 16.09 9.04
CA MET A 1 -21.82 16.28 8.67
C MET A 1 -21.00 16.22 9.96
N THR A 2 -20.34 15.10 10.24
CA THR A 2 -19.55 14.93 11.47
C THR A 2 -18.08 15.17 11.15
N GLU A 3 -17.54 16.29 11.62
CA GLU A 3 -16.12 16.60 11.52
C GLU A 3 -15.35 15.71 12.50
N VAL A 4 -14.56 14.76 11.99
CA VAL A 4 -13.66 13.96 12.81
C VAL A 4 -12.26 14.52 12.68
N ARG A 5 -11.78 15.17 13.74
CA ARG A 5 -10.37 15.54 13.87
C ARG A 5 -9.59 14.29 14.28
N LEU A 6 -8.87 13.69 13.34
CA LEU A 6 -7.87 12.68 13.66
C LEU A 6 -6.78 13.37 14.50
N ALA A 7 -6.43 12.79 15.64
CA ALA A 7 -5.27 13.25 16.42
C ALA A 7 -4.00 13.16 15.55
N ASP A 8 -3.03 14.05 15.79
CA ASP A 8 -1.75 14.01 15.08
C ASP A 8 -1.10 12.64 15.30
N PRO A 9 -0.88 11.84 14.24
CA PRO A 9 -0.28 10.53 14.39
C PRO A 9 1.16 10.68 14.89
N VAL A 10 1.56 9.79 15.81
CA VAL A 10 2.95 9.62 16.19
C VAL A 10 3.74 9.29 14.91
N ARG A 11 4.70 10.15 14.57
CA ARG A 11 5.54 9.96 13.38
C ARG A 11 6.66 8.98 13.70
N HIS A 12 6.68 7.86 13.00
CA HIS A 12 7.83 6.96 13.00
C HIS A 12 8.73 7.31 11.81
N GLU A 13 9.99 7.62 12.06
CA GLU A 13 10.98 7.73 10.99
C GLU A 13 11.33 6.33 10.51
N VAL A 14 11.35 6.14 9.19
CA VAL A 14 11.57 4.85 8.55
C VAL A 14 12.75 4.98 7.62
N ASP A 15 13.67 4.02 7.66
CA ASP A 15 14.77 3.95 6.70
C ASP A 15 14.34 3.15 5.47
N LEU A 16 14.58 3.73 4.29
CA LEU A 16 14.48 3.00 3.03
C LEU A 16 15.75 2.20 2.80
N VAL A 17 15.58 0.93 2.47
CA VAL A 17 16.64 0.00 2.09
C VAL A 17 16.51 -0.35 0.61
N VAL A 18 17.56 -0.06 -0.16
CA VAL A 18 17.63 -0.46 -1.58
C VAL A 18 17.60 -1.98 -1.67
N GLU A 19 16.69 -2.50 -2.50
CA GLU A 19 16.69 -3.94 -2.79
C GLU A 19 17.91 -4.28 -3.68
N PRO A 20 18.68 -5.31 -3.33
CA PRO A 20 19.51 -6.01 -4.29
C PRO A 20 18.65 -6.41 -5.49
N ARG A 21 19.07 -6.08 -6.71
CA ARG A 21 18.42 -6.65 -7.90
C ARG A 21 18.62 -8.17 -7.87
N LEU A 22 17.63 -8.89 -7.37
CA LEU A 22 17.42 -10.28 -7.71
C LEU A 22 16.42 -10.28 -8.87
N HIS A 23 16.87 -10.71 -10.04
CA HIS A 23 15.95 -11.04 -11.13
C HIS A 23 14.94 -12.08 -10.63
N GLY A 24 13.65 -11.81 -10.80
CA GLY A 24 12.62 -12.86 -10.70
C GLY A 24 11.25 -12.40 -10.24
N TRP A 25 10.33 -12.24 -11.19
CA TRP A 25 8.96 -12.74 -11.00
C TRP A 25 8.49 -13.29 -12.34
N ALA A 26 8.82 -14.55 -12.61
CA ALA A 26 8.06 -15.36 -13.56
C ALA A 26 6.95 -16.05 -12.77
N PRO A 27 5.69 -16.01 -13.22
CA PRO A 27 4.65 -16.85 -12.61
C PRO A 27 5.02 -18.32 -12.84
N ALA A 28 4.74 -19.15 -11.83
CA ALA A 28 4.76 -20.60 -11.98
C ALA A 28 3.80 -20.98 -13.10
N GLU A 29 4.32 -21.57 -14.18
CA GLU A 29 3.49 -22.25 -15.17
C GLU A 29 2.90 -23.51 -14.51
N PRO A 30 1.62 -23.82 -14.78
CA PRO A 30 1.00 -25.01 -14.24
C PRO A 30 1.56 -26.27 -14.91
N ASP A 31 1.75 -27.30 -14.09
CA ASP A 31 1.85 -28.70 -14.50
C ASP A 31 0.71 -29.04 -15.45
N ASP A 32 1.07 -29.41 -16.68
CA ASP A 32 0.31 -30.40 -17.45
C ASP A 32 1.29 -31.27 -18.24
N ALA A 33 1.25 -32.55 -17.87
CA ALA A 33 1.94 -33.64 -18.51
C ALA A 33 1.49 -33.81 -19.96
N ASP A 34 2.44 -33.98 -20.87
CA ASP A 34 2.62 -35.21 -21.67
C ASP A 34 3.90 -35.04 -22.51
N TRP A 35 4.33 -36.10 -23.20
CA TRP A 35 5.55 -36.23 -24.01
C TRP A 35 6.73 -36.92 -23.32
N MET A 36 6.50 -38.22 -23.13
CA MET A 36 7.45 -39.27 -23.49
C MET A 36 8.39 -38.86 -24.63
N GLY A 37 9.70 -38.92 -24.38
CA GLY A 37 10.75 -38.64 -25.35
C GLY A 37 12.14 -38.89 -24.79
N GLU A 38 12.45 -40.16 -24.54
CA GLU A 38 13.75 -40.78 -24.80
C GLU A 38 15.02 -40.08 -24.26
N GLU A 39 15.37 -40.42 -23.02
CA GLU A 39 16.54 -41.28 -22.74
C GLU A 39 17.82 -41.02 -23.58
N GLN A 40 18.33 -39.79 -23.66
CA GLN A 40 19.63 -39.54 -24.31
C GLN A 40 20.44 -38.31 -23.84
N GLU A 41 20.34 -37.85 -22.59
CA GLU A 41 21.20 -36.76 -22.08
C GLU A 41 21.75 -36.98 -20.66
N ARG A 42 21.90 -38.25 -20.24
CA ARG A 42 22.28 -38.58 -18.86
C ARG A 42 23.79 -38.68 -18.58
N THR A 43 24.65 -38.19 -19.47
CA THR A 43 26.11 -38.41 -19.36
C THR A 43 26.97 -37.16 -19.57
N ARG A 44 26.51 -35.97 -19.15
CA ARG A 44 27.32 -34.75 -19.27
C ARG A 44 27.21 -33.72 -18.13
N TYR A 45 26.70 -34.13 -16.97
CA TYR A 45 26.58 -33.27 -15.77
C TYR A 45 27.25 -33.90 -14.53
N GLN A 46 28.49 -34.36 -14.68
CA GLN A 46 29.36 -34.67 -13.54
C GLN A 46 30.72 -34.05 -13.82
N ASP A 47 30.83 -32.73 -13.59
CA ASP A 47 32.08 -32.00 -13.29
C ASP A 47 31.78 -30.49 -13.16
N LEU A 48 30.84 -30.13 -12.27
CA LEU A 48 30.74 -28.75 -11.79
C LEU A 48 31.39 -28.69 -10.40
N PRO A 49 32.40 -27.82 -10.19
CA PRO A 49 32.96 -27.61 -8.85
C PRO A 49 31.87 -27.03 -7.92
N PRO A 50 31.98 -27.24 -6.59
CA PRO A 50 30.98 -26.74 -5.65
C PRO A 50 30.90 -25.22 -5.75
N ALA A 51 29.69 -24.72 -6.02
CA ALA A 51 29.36 -23.31 -6.04
C ALA A 51 29.40 -22.74 -4.60
N GLU A 52 30.61 -22.50 -4.08
CA GLU A 52 30.83 -21.53 -3.02
C GLU A 52 31.18 -20.18 -3.64
N GLU A 53 30.33 -19.71 -4.56
CA GLU A 53 30.30 -18.31 -4.90
C GLU A 53 29.53 -17.64 -3.75
N ARG A 54 30.29 -17.10 -2.78
CA ARG A 54 29.75 -16.08 -1.88
C ARG A 54 29.17 -14.99 -2.77
N VAL A 55 27.85 -14.99 -2.92
CA VAL A 55 27.12 -13.85 -3.45
C VAL A 55 27.34 -12.76 -2.41
N ASP A 56 28.36 -11.92 -2.64
CA ASP A 56 28.49 -10.65 -1.95
C ASP A 56 27.19 -9.90 -2.24
N GLU A 57 26.30 -9.86 -1.24
CA GLU A 57 25.06 -9.08 -1.33
C GLU A 57 25.47 -7.66 -1.75
N PRO A 58 24.92 -7.14 -2.87
CA PRO A 58 25.30 -5.83 -3.34
C PRO A 58 24.98 -4.82 -2.23
N PRO A 59 25.86 -3.83 -2.01
CA PRO A 59 25.74 -2.92 -0.87
C PRO A 59 24.36 -2.28 -0.86
N GLN A 60 23.59 -2.58 0.19
CA GLN A 60 22.27 -2.01 0.42
C GLN A 60 22.41 -0.51 0.65
N VAL A 61 22.16 0.30 -0.39
CA VAL A 61 22.24 1.74 -0.25
C VAL A 61 21.02 2.22 0.53
N ARG A 62 21.22 2.60 1.79
CA ARG A 62 20.15 3.20 2.60
C ARG A 62 19.86 4.62 2.14
N LEU A 63 18.58 4.97 2.04
CA LEU A 63 18.12 6.34 1.74
C LEU A 63 17.44 6.93 2.98
N PRO A 64 18.22 7.27 4.03
CA PRO A 64 17.67 7.65 5.32
C PRO A 64 16.80 8.90 5.21
N GLY A 65 15.63 8.86 5.84
CA GLY A 65 14.75 10.03 6.02
C GLY A 65 14.14 10.60 4.74
N ARG A 66 14.20 9.90 3.60
CA ARG A 66 13.63 10.37 2.32
C ARG A 66 12.17 9.95 2.12
N LEU A 67 11.77 8.81 2.66
CA LEU A 67 10.39 8.36 2.72
C LEU A 67 10.13 7.89 4.14
N SER A 68 9.08 8.39 4.77
CA SER A 68 8.64 7.90 6.07
C SER A 68 7.16 7.57 6.03
N VAL A 69 6.74 6.63 6.88
CA VAL A 69 5.35 6.25 7.06
C VAL A 69 4.97 6.58 8.50
N GLY A 70 3.97 7.43 8.68
CA GLY A 70 3.40 7.72 9.99
C GLY A 70 2.79 6.46 10.62
N GLY A 71 2.68 6.43 11.95
CA GLY A 71 1.98 5.34 12.62
C GLY A 71 0.54 5.18 12.10
N PRO A 72 0.04 3.95 11.97
CA PRO A 72 -1.32 3.72 11.51
C PRO A 72 -2.32 4.33 12.48
N VAL A 73 -3.25 5.14 11.96
CA VAL A 73 -4.40 5.62 12.73
C VAL A 73 -5.56 4.71 12.43
N VAL A 74 -6.06 4.05 13.47
CA VAL A 74 -7.15 3.08 13.34
C VAL A 74 -8.33 3.52 14.19
N ARG A 75 -9.53 3.46 13.60
CA ARG A 75 -10.76 3.77 14.30
C ARG A 75 -11.84 2.78 13.91
N ARG A 76 -12.56 2.25 14.90
CA ARG A 76 -13.78 1.48 14.64
C ARG A 76 -14.89 2.40 14.16
N LEU A 77 -15.64 1.97 13.15
CA LEU A 77 -16.78 2.70 12.60
C LEU A 77 -18.09 2.12 13.11
N THR A 78 -19.06 2.99 13.37
CA THR A 78 -20.46 2.61 13.52
C THR A 78 -21.09 2.35 12.14
N ALA A 79 -22.24 1.66 12.10
CA ALA A 79 -22.98 1.44 10.85
C ALA A 79 -23.36 2.76 10.16
N GLN A 80 -23.71 3.79 10.92
CA GLN A 80 -24.04 5.12 10.39
C GLN A 80 -22.81 5.80 9.77
N GLU A 81 -21.66 5.74 10.43
CA GLU A 81 -20.41 6.29 9.87
C GLU A 81 -19.90 5.51 8.67
N ALA A 82 -20.08 4.19 8.68
CA ALA A 82 -19.74 3.32 7.57
C ALA A 82 -20.71 3.45 6.39
N ALA A 83 -21.95 3.95 6.60
CA ALA A 83 -22.94 4.24 5.55
C ALA A 83 -22.77 5.63 4.96
N GLY A 84 -22.38 6.62 5.78
CA GLY A 84 -22.28 7.99 5.32
C GLY A 84 -23.64 8.69 5.16
N GLU A 85 -23.86 9.29 3.99
CA GLU A 85 -25.07 10.03 3.53
C GLU A 85 -25.89 9.13 2.58
N THR A 86 -25.47 7.88 2.39
CA THR A 86 -26.26 6.91 1.64
C THR A 86 -27.28 6.25 2.56
N ASP A 87 -28.39 5.80 1.99
CA ASP A 87 -29.45 5.09 2.72
C ASP A 87 -29.09 3.64 3.09
N TRP A 88 -27.79 3.27 3.05
CA TRP A 88 -27.30 1.94 3.42
C TRP A 88 -27.25 1.69 4.93
N ALA A 89 -27.61 2.66 5.76
CA ALA A 89 -27.49 2.54 7.22
C ALA A 89 -28.27 1.32 7.78
N ALA A 90 -29.45 1.03 7.24
CA ALA A 90 -30.25 -0.14 7.62
C ALA A 90 -29.54 -1.45 7.25
N PHE A 91 -29.05 -1.56 6.02
CA PHE A 91 -28.29 -2.72 5.55
C PHE A 91 -27.02 -2.94 6.37
N LEU A 92 -26.26 -1.88 6.68
CA LEU A 92 -25.06 -1.99 7.50
C LEU A 92 -25.36 -2.31 8.97
N ALA A 93 -26.54 -1.91 9.47
CA ALA A 93 -26.98 -2.29 10.81
C ALA A 93 -27.30 -3.79 10.89
N GLU A 94 -27.95 -4.35 9.87
CA GLU A 94 -28.17 -5.81 9.76
C GLU A 94 -26.84 -6.56 9.63
N GLU A 95 -25.93 -6.07 8.80
CA GLU A 95 -24.59 -6.66 8.65
C GLU A 95 -23.72 -6.55 9.91
N ALA A 96 -24.01 -5.62 10.82
CA ALA A 96 -23.20 -5.39 12.02
C ALA A 96 -23.19 -6.58 13.01
N GLU A 97 -24.15 -7.50 12.88
CA GLU A 97 -24.16 -8.76 13.61
C GLU A 97 -23.02 -9.70 13.16
N ARG A 98 -22.64 -9.63 11.89
CA ARG A 98 -21.65 -10.52 11.26
C ARG A 98 -20.33 -9.84 10.98
N SER A 99 -20.36 -8.53 10.81
CA SER A 99 -19.24 -7.74 10.30
C SER A 99 -18.95 -6.54 11.20
N GLU A 100 -17.67 -6.17 11.23
CA GLU A 100 -17.19 -4.94 11.87
C GLU A 100 -16.41 -4.12 10.84
N TYR A 101 -16.51 -2.80 10.98
CA TYR A 101 -15.90 -1.86 10.05
C TYR A 101 -14.85 -1.02 10.78
N PHE A 102 -13.68 -0.88 10.15
CA PHE A 102 -12.56 -0.10 10.67
C PHE A 102 -12.06 0.86 9.61
N LEU A 103 -11.77 2.10 10.00
CA LEU A 103 -10.98 3.03 9.20
C LEU A 103 -9.51 2.83 9.58
N LEU A 104 -8.69 2.45 8.60
CA LEU A 104 -7.23 2.51 8.69
C LEU A 104 -6.73 3.66 7.81
N HIS A 105 -5.99 4.58 8.40
CA HIS A 105 -5.39 5.72 7.71
C HIS A 105 -3.88 5.73 7.87
N LEU A 106 -3.17 5.93 6.76
CA LEU A 106 -1.71 6.01 6.68
C LEU A 106 -1.29 7.33 6.05
N VAL A 107 -0.18 7.87 6.54
CA VAL A 107 0.45 9.07 5.98
C VAL A 107 1.85 8.70 5.51
N LEU A 108 2.13 8.98 4.24
CA LEU A 108 3.45 8.84 3.63
C LEU A 108 4.06 10.23 3.49
N SER A 109 5.29 10.42 3.95
CA SER A 109 6.01 11.67 3.75
C SER A 109 7.18 11.47 2.80
N PHE A 110 7.14 12.13 1.65
CA PHE A 110 8.19 12.16 0.66
C PHE A 110 9.05 13.41 0.87
N ARG A 111 10.33 13.22 1.21
CA ARG A 111 11.27 14.31 1.46
C ARG A 111 12.33 14.37 0.35
N PRO A 112 12.66 15.57 -0.14
CA PRO A 112 13.76 15.73 -1.07
C PRO A 112 15.08 15.32 -0.41
N ASP A 113 16.00 14.79 -1.20
CA ASP A 113 17.35 14.54 -0.73
C ASP A 113 18.06 15.87 -0.46
N ARG A 114 18.34 16.17 0.81
CA ARG A 114 19.05 17.37 1.24
C ARG A 114 20.55 17.35 0.93
N ARG A 115 21.12 16.17 0.66
CA ARG A 115 22.54 15.99 0.38
C ARG A 115 22.86 16.12 -1.11
N SER A 116 21.85 16.04 -1.96
CA SER A 116 22.00 16.22 -3.40
C SER A 116 21.89 17.69 -3.82
N PRO A 117 22.62 18.12 -4.86
CA PRO A 117 22.46 19.47 -5.44
C PRO A 117 21.03 19.69 -5.96
N PRO A 118 20.61 20.95 -6.21
CA PRO A 118 19.31 21.27 -6.81
C PRO A 118 19.07 20.41 -8.06
N GLY A 119 17.94 19.68 -8.09
CA GLY A 119 17.69 18.63 -9.08
C GLY A 119 18.43 17.31 -8.78
N GLY A 120 18.36 16.85 -7.53
CA GLY A 120 19.01 15.65 -7.00
C GLY A 120 18.49 14.32 -7.58
N GLU A 121 18.39 13.29 -6.74
CA GLU A 121 17.82 11.99 -7.13
C GLU A 121 16.31 11.94 -6.82
N PRO A 122 15.39 12.44 -7.67
CA PRO A 122 13.97 12.46 -7.33
C PRO A 122 13.38 11.05 -7.26
N PHE A 123 12.30 10.91 -6.49
CA PHE A 123 11.42 9.76 -6.62
C PHE A 123 10.79 9.77 -8.02
N ALA A 124 10.80 8.62 -8.69
CA ALA A 124 10.07 8.39 -9.94
C ALA A 124 8.67 7.85 -9.64
N ASP A 125 8.58 6.94 -8.68
CA ASP A 125 7.33 6.33 -8.22
C ASP A 125 7.46 5.87 -6.77
N ALA A 126 6.32 5.59 -6.16
CA ALA A 126 6.20 4.92 -4.88
C ALA A 126 4.95 4.06 -4.82
N ALA A 127 4.95 3.04 -3.96
CA ALA A 127 3.79 2.22 -3.69
C ALA A 127 3.62 1.95 -2.20
N VAL A 128 2.38 1.84 -1.76
CA VAL A 128 2.00 1.32 -0.44
C VAL A 128 0.96 0.25 -0.60
N GLY A 129 1.27 -0.93 -0.10
CA GLY A 129 0.36 -2.08 -0.04
C GLY A 129 -0.03 -2.35 1.40
N VAL A 130 -1.28 -2.77 1.60
CA VAL A 130 -1.78 -3.24 2.89
C VAL A 130 -2.35 -4.63 2.71
N LEU A 131 -1.76 -5.62 3.38
CA LEU A 131 -2.32 -6.97 3.45
C LEU A 131 -3.19 -7.11 4.70
N LEU A 132 -4.49 -7.27 4.49
CA LEU A 132 -5.50 -7.52 5.50
C LEU A 132 -5.62 -9.04 5.68
N HIS A 133 -5.49 -9.51 6.92
CA HIS A 133 -5.66 -10.93 7.18
C HIS A 133 -6.32 -11.18 8.53
N SER A 134 -7.08 -12.27 8.59
CA SER A 134 -7.54 -12.88 9.83
C SER A 134 -6.95 -14.29 9.90
N PRO A 135 -6.01 -14.56 10.83
CA PRO A 135 -5.26 -15.82 10.86
C PRO A 135 -6.18 -17.04 11.06
N ASP A 136 -7.30 -16.85 11.74
CA ASP A 136 -8.26 -17.90 12.09
C ASP A 136 -9.46 -17.97 11.13
N ALA A 137 -9.39 -17.29 9.98
CA ALA A 137 -10.48 -17.23 9.01
C ALA A 137 -10.23 -18.06 7.76
N GLY A 138 -11.28 -18.71 7.26
CA GLY A 138 -11.24 -19.37 5.95
C GLY A 138 -11.10 -18.36 4.79
N PRO A 139 -10.80 -18.82 3.56
CA PRO A 139 -10.59 -17.94 2.41
C PRO A 139 -11.76 -16.97 2.12
N GLY A 140 -13.00 -17.39 2.34
CA GLY A 140 -14.20 -16.54 2.15
C GLY A 140 -14.54 -15.60 3.30
N GLU A 141 -13.77 -15.67 4.40
CA GLU A 141 -13.99 -14.89 5.61
C GLU A 141 -12.81 -13.94 5.89
N GLN A 142 -11.89 -13.78 4.94
CA GLN A 142 -10.80 -12.84 5.07
C GLN A 142 -11.32 -11.39 5.09
N PRO A 143 -10.71 -10.51 5.89
CA PRO A 143 -11.06 -9.10 5.88
C PRO A 143 -10.75 -8.48 4.52
N VAL A 144 -11.62 -7.58 4.07
CA VAL A 144 -11.50 -6.94 2.75
C VAL A 144 -11.52 -5.43 2.88
N ALA A 145 -10.87 -4.77 1.92
CA ALA A 145 -10.95 -3.33 1.71
C ALA A 145 -12.34 -2.97 1.15
N TRP A 146 -13.31 -2.75 2.03
CA TRP A 146 -14.66 -2.35 1.65
C TRP A 146 -14.67 -1.07 0.80
N SER A 147 -13.77 -0.14 1.10
CA SER A 147 -13.55 1.07 0.32
C SER A 147 -12.10 1.56 0.50
N ILE A 148 -11.55 2.21 -0.53
CA ILE A 148 -10.20 2.79 -0.52
C ILE A 148 -10.25 4.25 -0.95
N THR A 149 -9.34 5.07 -0.42
CA THR A 149 -9.23 6.49 -0.77
C THR A 149 -7.76 6.93 -0.74
N PRO A 150 -7.29 7.68 -1.75
CA PRO A 150 -7.99 8.00 -3.00
C PRO A 150 -8.11 6.77 -3.91
N LYS A 151 -9.16 6.70 -4.74
CA LYS A 151 -9.24 5.74 -5.85
C LYS A 151 -8.36 6.17 -7.03
N SER A 152 -8.43 7.46 -7.37
CA SER A 152 -7.56 8.08 -8.37
C SER A 152 -7.45 9.57 -8.11
N ARG A 153 -6.28 10.15 -8.41
CA ARG A 153 -6.08 11.60 -8.37
C ARG A 153 -5.11 12.02 -9.49
N SER A 154 -5.56 12.97 -10.31
CA SER A 154 -4.74 13.67 -11.29
C SER A 154 -4.24 14.99 -10.68
N GLY A 155 -2.93 15.21 -10.69
CA GLY A 155 -2.34 16.48 -10.27
C GLY A 155 -2.02 16.59 -8.77
N PRO A 156 -1.40 17.71 -8.37
CA PRO A 156 -0.86 17.92 -7.04
C PRO A 156 -1.99 18.16 -6.04
N ARG A 157 -1.69 17.87 -4.78
CA ARG A 157 -2.54 18.24 -3.66
C ARG A 157 -2.37 19.72 -3.36
N THR A 158 -3.34 20.55 -3.72
CA THR A 158 -3.33 21.99 -3.41
C THR A 158 -3.72 22.26 -1.95
N GLY A 159 -2.72 22.63 -1.14
CA GLY A 159 -2.80 23.64 -0.05
C GLY A 159 -3.70 23.41 1.16
N GLU A 160 -4.68 22.52 1.15
CA GLU A 160 -5.55 22.30 2.30
C GLU A 160 -5.05 21.13 3.17
N PRO A 161 -5.06 21.28 4.52
CA PRO A 161 -4.77 20.17 5.42
C PRO A 161 -5.70 19.02 5.07
N ALA A 162 -5.22 17.78 5.20
CA ALA A 162 -6.03 16.59 4.98
C ALA A 162 -7.15 16.52 6.00
N ARG A 163 -8.23 17.24 5.72
CA ARG A 163 -9.53 16.88 6.22
C ARG A 163 -9.84 15.56 5.55
N VAL A 164 -9.51 14.46 6.24
CA VAL A 164 -10.26 13.22 6.08
C VAL A 164 -11.64 13.55 6.63
N VAL A 165 -12.41 14.30 5.84
CA VAL A 165 -13.83 14.36 6.11
C VAL A 165 -14.27 12.93 5.84
N LEU A 166 -14.79 12.25 6.87
CA LEU A 166 -15.77 11.20 6.67
C LEU A 166 -16.99 11.86 6.00
N ASN A 167 -16.79 12.33 4.78
CA ASN A 167 -17.86 12.56 3.86
C ASN A 167 -18.36 11.16 3.58
N ALA A 168 -19.66 11.04 3.65
CA ALA A 168 -20.41 9.93 3.13
C ALA A 168 -19.97 9.27 1.83
N LYS A 169 -19.19 9.99 1.04
CA LYS A 169 -18.53 9.54 -0.17
C LYS A 169 -17.52 8.42 0.04
N LEU A 170 -17.22 8.02 1.28
CA LEU A 170 -16.42 6.82 1.58
C LEU A 170 -17.12 5.51 1.20
N VAL A 171 -18.40 5.51 0.84
CA VAL A 171 -19.11 4.26 0.50
C VAL A 171 -19.26 4.05 -0.99
N PHE A 172 -19.64 5.04 -1.80
CA PHE A 172 -19.58 4.94 -3.25
C PHE A 172 -19.46 6.34 -3.84
N VAL A 173 -18.29 6.66 -4.37
CA VAL A 173 -18.23 7.41 -5.61
C VAL A 173 -17.77 6.38 -6.62
N GLU A 174 -18.71 5.83 -7.39
CA GLU A 174 -18.43 5.59 -8.79
C GLU A 174 -17.99 6.96 -9.31
N SER A 175 -16.69 7.21 -9.29
CA SER A 175 -16.16 8.32 -10.04
C SER A 175 -16.27 7.84 -11.47
N THR A 176 -17.45 8.00 -12.04
CA THR A 176 -17.64 8.21 -13.47
C THR A 176 -16.93 9.53 -13.77
N LEU A 177 -15.61 9.50 -13.71
CA LEU A 177 -14.81 10.30 -14.62
C LEU A 177 -15.08 9.65 -15.96
N GLU A 178 -15.92 10.30 -16.76
CA GLU A 178 -16.10 9.96 -18.16
C GLU A 178 -14.71 9.78 -18.77
N PHE A 179 -14.39 8.51 -19.01
CA PHE A 179 -13.29 8.12 -19.86
C PHE A 179 -13.68 8.56 -21.27
N SER A 180 -13.22 9.73 -21.67
CA SER A 180 -13.11 10.09 -23.09
C SER A 180 -11.74 9.62 -23.57
N PRO A 181 -11.62 8.46 -24.25
CA PRO A 181 -10.41 8.10 -24.98
C PRO A 181 -10.31 9.01 -26.21
N GLY A 182 -9.91 10.25 -26.00
CA GLY A 182 -9.92 11.23 -27.08
C GLY A 182 -9.65 12.64 -26.59
N GLY A 183 -8.41 12.93 -26.21
CA GLY A 183 -7.92 14.30 -26.04
C GLY A 183 -7.22 14.56 -24.70
N GLY A 184 -5.89 14.76 -24.76
CA GLY A 184 -5.11 15.41 -23.70
C GLY A 184 -5.16 14.75 -22.33
N GLY A 185 -4.57 13.54 -22.20
CA GLY A 185 -4.59 12.73 -20.98
C GLY A 185 -4.04 13.45 -19.75
N ALA A 186 -4.92 13.76 -18.80
CA ALA A 186 -4.51 14.16 -17.46
C ALA A 186 -3.71 13.01 -16.83
N ALA A 187 -2.42 13.24 -16.61
CA ALA A 187 -1.49 12.21 -16.17
C ALA A 187 -1.70 11.94 -14.67
N LEU A 188 -2.20 10.76 -14.31
CA LEU A 188 -2.49 10.39 -12.91
C LEU A 188 -1.23 10.49 -12.04
N THR A 189 -1.39 11.01 -10.83
CA THR A 189 -0.35 11.11 -9.80
C THR A 189 -0.52 10.03 -8.74
N VAL A 190 -1.76 9.63 -8.43
CA VAL A 190 -2.06 8.55 -7.48
C VAL A 190 -3.16 7.65 -8.01
N VAL A 191 -3.00 6.33 -7.90
CA VAL A 191 -3.99 5.32 -8.27
C VAL A 191 -4.11 4.29 -7.14
N GLY A 192 -5.32 4.12 -6.61
CA GLY A 192 -5.67 3.09 -5.63
C GLY A 192 -6.33 1.88 -6.30
N MET A 193 -5.98 0.69 -5.84
CA MET A 193 -6.44 -0.61 -6.36
C MET A 193 -6.78 -1.56 -5.19
N GLY A 194 -7.45 -2.67 -5.49
CA GLY A 194 -7.78 -3.71 -4.50
C GLY A 194 -9.01 -3.40 -3.64
N GLU A 195 -9.93 -2.57 -4.11
CA GLU A 195 -11.25 -2.47 -3.49
C GLU A 195 -11.94 -3.85 -3.55
N ARG A 196 -12.55 -4.25 -2.43
CA ARG A 196 -13.14 -5.56 -2.16
C ARG A 196 -12.15 -6.71 -2.09
N GLN A 197 -10.86 -6.42 -2.06
CA GLN A 197 -9.80 -7.41 -1.91
C GLN A 197 -9.11 -7.26 -0.55
N SER A 198 -8.35 -8.27 -0.16
CA SER A 198 -7.58 -8.28 1.10
C SER A 198 -6.24 -7.56 0.98
N ASP A 199 -5.83 -7.14 -0.21
CA ASP A 199 -4.53 -6.58 -0.53
C ASP A 199 -4.61 -5.22 -1.26
N PRO A 200 -5.32 -4.21 -0.71
CA PRO A 200 -5.37 -2.88 -1.34
C PRO A 200 -3.98 -2.24 -1.47
N GLU A 201 -3.80 -1.54 -2.59
CA GLU A 201 -2.53 -0.89 -2.95
C GLU A 201 -2.77 0.52 -3.48
N TRP A 202 -1.86 1.45 -3.18
CA TRP A 202 -1.78 2.76 -3.86
C TRP A 202 -0.44 2.94 -4.53
N ARG A 203 -0.46 3.36 -5.79
CA ARG A 203 0.71 3.74 -6.58
C ARG A 203 0.75 5.23 -6.80
N PHE A 204 1.91 5.81 -6.55
CA PHE A 204 2.23 7.21 -6.73
C PHE A 204 3.22 7.34 -7.87
N THR A 205 2.94 8.24 -8.81
CA THR A 205 3.81 8.49 -9.97
C THR A 205 4.23 9.94 -9.98
N ALA A 206 5.54 10.18 -9.92
CA ALA A 206 6.09 11.52 -10.05
C ALA A 206 5.93 12.04 -11.48
N ARG A 207 5.66 13.34 -11.62
CA ARG A 207 5.70 14.04 -12.91
C ARG A 207 6.77 15.13 -12.88
N PRO A 208 7.36 15.51 -14.02
CA PRO A 208 8.32 16.62 -14.08
C PRO A 208 7.82 17.90 -13.40
N GLU A 209 6.56 18.24 -13.61
CA GLU A 209 5.86 19.39 -13.04
C GLU A 209 5.36 19.16 -11.60
N HIS A 210 5.20 17.90 -11.19
CA HIS A 210 4.66 17.49 -9.89
C HIS A 210 5.51 16.36 -9.29
N PRO A 211 6.68 16.68 -8.71
CA PRO A 211 7.51 15.68 -8.05
C PRO A 211 6.81 15.14 -6.79
N LEU A 212 7.11 13.90 -6.40
CA LEU A 212 6.64 13.33 -5.13
C LEU A 212 7.39 13.98 -3.96
N VAL A 213 6.80 15.04 -3.42
CA VAL A 213 7.31 15.83 -2.29
C VAL A 213 6.13 16.22 -1.39
N GLY A 214 6.31 16.07 -0.09
CA GLY A 214 5.30 16.39 0.91
C GLY A 214 4.59 15.16 1.46
N ASP A 215 3.43 15.37 2.06
CA ASP A 215 2.66 14.33 2.74
C ASP A 215 1.51 13.84 1.84
N GLU A 216 1.42 12.52 1.68
CA GLU A 216 0.33 11.82 1.01
C GLU A 216 -0.47 10.99 1.99
N HIS A 217 -1.78 11.05 1.83
CA HIS A 217 -2.74 10.40 2.71
C HIS A 217 -3.45 9.29 1.96
N VAL A 218 -3.48 8.10 2.55
CA VAL A 218 -4.27 6.98 2.06
C VAL A 218 -5.12 6.41 3.19
N ALA A 219 -6.30 5.92 2.87
CA ALA A 219 -7.22 5.34 3.82
C ALA A 219 -7.97 4.15 3.22
N VAL A 220 -8.22 3.14 4.04
CA VAL A 220 -9.07 2.00 3.72
C VAL A 220 -10.13 1.83 4.81
N VAL A 221 -11.38 1.63 4.38
CA VAL A 221 -12.43 1.07 5.22
C VAL A 221 -12.33 -0.45 5.11
N VAL A 222 -11.98 -1.10 6.20
CA VAL A 222 -11.85 -2.55 6.30
C VAL A 222 -13.17 -3.13 6.80
N LYS A 223 -13.75 -4.07 6.05
CA LYS A 223 -14.82 -4.96 6.54
C LYS A 223 -14.17 -6.24 7.02
N ALA A 224 -14.42 -6.63 8.26
CA ALA A 224 -13.88 -7.85 8.85
C ALA A 224 -14.98 -8.65 9.57
N PRO A 225 -14.88 -9.98 9.65
CA PRO A 225 -15.79 -10.78 10.48
C PRO A 225 -15.74 -10.31 11.92
N ARG A 226 -16.92 -10.19 12.54
CA ARG A 226 -17.07 -9.74 13.92
C ARG A 226 -16.33 -10.66 14.90
N GLY A 227 -15.62 -10.05 15.84
CA GLY A 227 -14.98 -10.78 16.96
C GLY A 227 -13.77 -11.65 16.61
N ARG A 228 -13.34 -11.75 15.35
CA ARG A 228 -12.13 -12.52 14.97
C ARG A 228 -10.85 -11.71 15.17
N ALA A 229 -9.67 -12.30 14.99
CA ALA A 229 -8.44 -11.52 14.88
C ALA A 229 -8.42 -10.71 13.56
N LEU A 230 -7.83 -9.52 13.55
CA LEU A 230 -7.68 -8.68 12.35
C LEU A 230 -6.32 -8.00 12.37
N ARG A 231 -5.47 -8.38 11.43
CA ARG A 231 -4.15 -7.78 11.23
C ARG A 231 -4.08 -7.08 9.89
N ALA A 232 -3.41 -5.94 9.86
CA ALA A 232 -2.99 -5.26 8.66
C ALA A 232 -1.46 -5.26 8.60
N SER A 233 -0.90 -5.75 7.49
CA SER A 233 0.54 -5.69 7.24
C SER A 233 0.83 -4.66 6.16
N VAL A 234 1.64 -3.65 6.47
CA VAL A 234 1.95 -2.55 5.56
C VAL A 234 3.29 -2.83 4.88
N GLN A 235 3.33 -2.56 3.58
CA GLN A 235 4.55 -2.59 2.77
C GLN A 235 4.66 -1.27 2.00
N VAL A 236 5.87 -0.72 1.93
CA VAL A 236 6.15 0.50 1.16
C VAL A 236 7.38 0.30 0.30
N SER A 237 7.29 0.71 -0.96
CA SER A 237 8.38 0.72 -1.92
C SER A 237 8.42 2.04 -2.68
N ALA A 238 9.56 2.33 -3.29
CA ALA A 238 9.73 3.46 -4.19
C ALA A 238 10.80 3.18 -5.23
N SER A 239 10.78 3.93 -6.32
CA SER A 239 11.89 3.99 -7.26
C SER A 239 12.49 5.38 -7.26
N VAL A 240 13.81 5.48 -7.16
CA VAL A 240 14.54 6.75 -7.28
C VAL A 240 15.33 6.80 -8.58
N ARG A 241 15.32 7.96 -9.23
CA ARG A 241 16.10 8.21 -10.44
C ARG A 241 17.50 8.70 -10.06
N ARG A 242 18.50 7.85 -10.29
CA ARG A 242 19.92 8.15 -10.07
C ARG A 242 20.62 8.53 -11.37
N ARG A 243 21.48 9.55 -11.32
CA ARG A 243 22.18 10.08 -12.52
C ARG A 243 23.01 9.03 -13.27
N ARG A 244 23.65 8.11 -12.54
CA ARG A 244 24.55 7.09 -13.13
C ARG A 244 23.93 5.71 -13.28
N LEU A 245 22.89 5.39 -12.50
CA LEU A 245 22.33 4.04 -12.40
C LEU A 245 20.91 3.91 -12.99
N GLY A 246 20.30 5.02 -13.44
CA GLY A 246 18.93 5.00 -13.93
C GLY A 246 17.91 4.87 -12.78
N LEU A 247 16.86 4.09 -12.99
CA LEU A 247 15.84 3.81 -11.97
C LEU A 247 16.32 2.70 -11.02
N VAL A 248 16.32 3.00 -9.72
CA VAL A 248 16.73 2.08 -8.66
C VAL A 248 15.53 1.84 -7.73
N PRO A 249 15.00 0.61 -7.66
CA PRO A 249 13.94 0.26 -6.73
C PRO A 249 14.48 0.18 -5.29
N VAL A 250 13.67 0.64 -4.35
CA VAL A 250 13.97 0.66 -2.92
C VAL A 250 12.73 0.25 -2.14
N ARG A 251 12.93 -0.44 -1.02
CA ARG A 251 11.87 -0.89 -0.12
C ARG A 251 12.08 -0.32 1.28
N ALA A 252 11.01 0.07 1.95
CA ALA A 252 11.10 0.56 3.31
C ALA A 252 11.29 -0.57 4.32
N GLU A 253 12.26 -0.43 5.22
CA GLU A 253 12.36 -1.24 6.44
C GLU A 253 11.45 -0.62 7.51
N LEU A 254 10.19 -1.07 7.56
CA LEU A 254 9.19 -0.54 8.49
C LEU A 254 9.39 -1.10 9.92
N PRO A 255 9.33 -0.25 10.96
CA PRO A 255 9.26 -0.71 12.35
C PRO A 255 8.10 -1.68 12.55
N GLY A 256 8.25 -2.64 13.47
CA GLY A 256 7.26 -3.72 13.68
C GLY A 256 5.82 -3.24 13.82
N LEU A 257 5.60 -2.16 14.58
CA LEU A 257 4.28 -1.53 14.80
C LEU A 257 3.64 -0.95 13.54
N VAL A 258 4.43 -0.48 12.59
CA VAL A 258 3.94 0.05 11.30
C VAL A 258 3.81 -1.09 10.29
N ARG A 259 4.76 -2.03 10.31
CA ARG A 259 4.78 -3.20 9.43
C ARG A 259 3.60 -4.13 9.68
N SER A 260 3.19 -4.33 10.92
CA SER A 260 2.07 -5.20 11.28
C SER A 260 1.29 -4.60 12.45
N ALA A 261 0.00 -4.39 12.23
CA ALA A 261 -0.90 -3.72 13.16
C ALA A 261 -2.10 -4.61 13.46
N ASP A 262 -2.40 -4.81 14.75
CA ASP A 262 -3.70 -5.33 15.18
C ASP A 262 -4.71 -4.17 15.18
N LEU A 263 -5.64 -4.20 14.23
CA LEU A 263 -6.58 -3.10 14.04
C LEU A 263 -7.58 -2.98 15.18
N ARG A 264 -7.93 -4.09 15.85
CA ARG A 264 -8.84 -4.07 16.99
C ARG A 264 -8.17 -3.48 18.22
N ALA A 265 -6.93 -3.89 18.49
CA ALA A 265 -6.14 -3.35 19.58
C ALA A 265 -5.90 -1.84 19.42
N LEU A 266 -5.56 -1.39 18.20
CA LEU A 266 -5.36 0.03 17.93
C LEU A 266 -6.65 0.84 18.03
N ALA A 267 -7.79 0.28 17.58
CA ALA A 267 -9.08 0.96 17.66
C ALA A 267 -9.63 1.09 19.09
N ALA A 268 -9.19 0.24 20.03
CA ALA A 268 -9.60 0.31 21.43
C ALA A 268 -8.96 1.49 22.18
N GLY A 269 -7.91 2.09 21.63
CA GLY A 269 -7.11 3.11 22.31
C GLY A 269 -6.23 2.53 23.43
N PRO A 270 -5.32 3.33 24.02
CA PRO A 270 -4.61 2.91 25.22
C PRO A 270 -5.63 2.70 26.34
N VAL A 271 -5.62 1.50 26.95
CA VAL A 271 -6.29 1.27 28.22
C VAL A 271 -5.52 2.10 29.24
N GLY A 272 -6.07 3.25 29.61
CA GLY A 272 -5.50 4.14 30.64
C GLY A 272 -5.52 3.53 32.03
#